data_AF-A0A3D8N1B8-F1
#
_entry.id   AF-A0A3D8N1B8-F1
#
_cell.length_a   1.000
_cell.length_b   1.000
_cell.length_c   1.000
_cell.angle_alpha   90.00
_cell.angle_beta   90.00
_cell.angle_gamma   90.00
#
_symmetry.space_group_name_H-M   'P 1'
#
loop_
_entity.id
_entity.type
_entity.pdbx_description
1 polymer ?
#
loop_
_entity_poly.entity_id
_entity_poly.type
_entity_poly.pdbx_seq_one_letter_code
_entity_poly.pdbx_strand_id
1 'polypeptide(L)'
;MAHHHMYLVAGFFGFSNLGGITYFHHVREALQTAFERAGHTLEVHSVPTLPTGSIRRRTALLAEAIARSAGDCGPIHLVGHSTGGLDTRLLVTPGVSLPVDDDVDVEALARRVRSVTTVASPHLGTPMASFFNNFFGENILRAISLGTIYTLRFGRLPLRALIELAGIVTRLDRLVGLDNTILDQFYHELFKDFDAERRDEISAFLDDIRVDRSVVGQLTPGAIDLFNASTGDRPTVRYGSVVTRAPGFSPKTALRLGADAYAHASHVLFRALQVITARSGDYPPLKPDQYQVLVEAYGALPGRRESDGVVPTLAQVWGEVIHATVADHLDVCGHFNDAHHTPPHVDWFISGSAFTRERFDRLWDDVAAFQLASLR
;
A
#
# COMPACT_ATOMS: atom_id res chain seq x y z
N MET A 1 27.14 18.70 2.27
CA MET A 1 26.19 17.73 1.69
C MET A 1 25.85 16.75 2.79
N ALA A 2 24.60 16.70 3.22
CA ALA A 2 24.18 15.71 4.21
C ALA A 2 23.87 14.38 3.48
N HIS A 3 24.28 13.26 4.08
CA HIS A 3 23.92 11.92 3.63
C HIS A 3 22.63 11.50 4.35
N HIS A 4 21.60 11.14 3.59
CA HIS A 4 20.28 10.79 4.09
C HIS A 4 20.03 9.30 3.91
N HIS A 5 19.37 8.69 4.89
CA HIS A 5 18.86 7.33 4.77
C HIS A 5 17.34 7.36 4.66
N MET A 6 16.79 6.62 3.71
CA MET A 6 15.35 6.46 3.58
C MET A 6 14.94 5.01 3.49
N TYR A 7 13.91 4.65 4.25
CA TYR A 7 13.39 3.29 4.30
C TYR A 7 11.99 3.24 3.70
N LEU A 8 11.84 2.48 2.61
CA LEU A 8 10.57 2.19 1.98
C LEU A 8 9.97 0.92 2.58
N VAL A 9 8.80 1.07 3.19
CA VAL A 9 8.09 0.00 3.92
C VAL A 9 6.82 -0.36 3.17
N ALA A 10 6.81 -1.57 2.59
CA ALA A 10 5.68 -2.07 1.81
C ALA A 10 4.48 -2.41 2.71
N GLY A 11 3.28 -2.50 2.12
CA GLY A 11 2.02 -2.73 2.82
C GLY A 11 1.67 -4.19 3.14
N PHE A 12 0.37 -4.43 3.37
CA PHE A 12 -0.23 -5.76 3.37
C PHE A 12 0.01 -6.44 2.00
N PHE A 13 0.42 -7.71 2.01
CA PHE A 13 0.96 -8.43 0.83
C PHE A 13 2.24 -7.85 0.21
N GLY A 14 2.89 -6.90 0.90
CA GLY A 14 4.16 -6.34 0.47
C GLY A 14 5.27 -7.38 0.48
N PHE A 15 5.95 -7.51 -0.65
CA PHE A 15 7.20 -8.24 -0.82
C PHE A 15 8.26 -7.25 -1.28
N SER A 16 9.51 -7.35 -0.81
CA SER A 16 10.57 -6.45 -1.29
C SER A 16 10.94 -6.76 -2.74
N ASN A 17 11.07 -8.05 -3.05
CA ASN A 17 11.20 -8.60 -4.40
C ASN A 17 10.62 -10.01 -4.38
N LEU A 18 9.56 -10.27 -5.15
CA LEU A 18 9.00 -11.61 -5.32
C LEU A 18 9.16 -12.01 -6.78
N GLY A 19 10.22 -12.76 -7.03
CA GLY A 19 10.56 -13.31 -8.33
C GLY A 19 10.72 -12.33 -9.48
N GLY A 20 11.35 -11.19 -9.22
CA GLY A 20 11.63 -10.13 -10.19
C GLY A 20 10.62 -8.98 -10.15
N ILE A 21 9.56 -9.09 -9.35
CA ILE A 21 8.55 -8.04 -9.18
C ILE A 21 8.97 -7.15 -8.01
N THR A 22 9.10 -5.85 -8.25
CA THR A 22 9.44 -4.87 -7.21
C THR A 22 8.16 -4.23 -6.70
N TYR A 23 8.00 -4.08 -5.38
CA TYR A 23 6.80 -3.45 -4.83
C TYR A 23 6.72 -1.95 -5.15
N PHE A 24 7.84 -1.25 -4.98
CA PHE A 24 7.98 0.17 -5.31
C PHE A 24 8.72 0.31 -6.63
N HIS A 25 7.99 0.50 -7.73
CA HIS A 25 8.57 0.83 -9.04
C HIS A 25 8.77 2.34 -9.16
N HIS A 26 9.93 2.77 -9.65
CA HIS A 26 10.31 4.18 -9.89
C HIS A 26 10.45 5.08 -8.66
N VAL A 27 9.96 4.65 -7.50
CA VAL A 27 9.96 5.44 -6.26
C VAL A 27 11.39 5.75 -5.82
N ARG A 28 12.27 4.76 -5.88
CA ARG A 28 13.68 4.90 -5.52
C ARG A 28 14.35 5.96 -6.40
N GLU A 29 14.21 5.81 -7.71
CA GLU A 29 14.82 6.68 -8.70
C GLU A 29 14.27 8.11 -8.60
N ALA A 30 12.96 8.27 -8.41
CA ALA A 30 12.30 9.56 -8.23
C ALA A 30 12.82 10.30 -6.99
N LEU A 31 12.88 9.62 -5.85
CA LEU A 31 13.35 10.20 -4.59
C LEU A 31 14.84 10.54 -4.63
N GLN A 32 15.68 9.67 -5.19
CA GLN A 32 17.10 9.96 -5.37
C GLN A 32 17.31 11.18 -6.26
N THR A 33 16.62 11.24 -7.41
CA THR A 33 16.67 12.38 -8.33
C THR A 33 16.22 13.68 -7.64
N ALA A 34 15.15 13.64 -6.83
CA ALA A 34 14.66 14.80 -6.11
C ALA A 34 15.67 15.31 -5.05
N PHE A 35 16.28 14.41 -4.27
CA PHE A 35 17.31 14.78 -3.29
C PHE A 35 18.59 15.30 -3.95
N GLU A 36 19.02 14.69 -5.05
CA GLU A 36 20.17 15.13 -5.82
C GLU A 36 19.96 16.55 -6.39
N ARG A 37 18.77 16.85 -6.93
CA ARG A 37 18.40 18.22 -7.37
C ARG A 37 18.48 19.24 -6.25
N ALA A 38 18.28 18.83 -5.00
CA ALA A 38 18.41 19.67 -3.81
C ALA A 38 19.85 19.72 -3.23
N GLY A 39 20.82 19.01 -3.83
CA GLY A 39 22.21 18.98 -3.36
C GLY A 39 22.47 18.03 -2.18
N HIS A 40 21.59 17.04 -1.99
CA HIS A 40 21.69 16.01 -0.96
C HIS A 40 21.93 14.63 -1.57
N THR A 41 22.65 13.76 -0.84
CA THR A 41 22.82 12.36 -1.23
C THR A 41 21.82 11.51 -0.46
N LEU A 42 21.05 10.68 -1.16
CA LEU A 42 20.03 9.81 -0.58
C LEU A 42 20.33 8.33 -0.83
N GLU A 43 20.47 7.57 0.25
CA GLU A 43 20.49 6.12 0.21
C GLU A 43 19.09 5.56 0.53
N VAL A 44 18.50 4.86 -0.43
CA VAL A 44 17.15 4.29 -0.31
C VAL A 44 17.25 2.78 -0.02
N HIS A 45 16.58 2.36 1.03
CA HIS A 45 16.53 0.99 1.53
C HIS A 45 15.12 0.43 1.35
N SER A 46 14.98 -0.67 0.61
CA SER A 46 13.71 -1.39 0.53
C SER A 46 13.67 -2.42 1.64
N VAL A 47 12.73 -2.28 2.57
CA VAL A 47 12.68 -3.12 3.77
C VAL A 47 11.92 -4.42 3.48
N PRO A 48 12.49 -5.61 3.76
CA PRO A 48 11.74 -6.84 3.74
C PRO A 48 10.62 -6.80 4.79
N THR A 49 9.37 -7.01 4.37
CA THR A 49 8.21 -7.01 5.27
C THR A 49 7.60 -8.40 5.38
N LEU A 50 7.03 -8.73 6.55
CA LEU A 50 6.15 -9.90 6.67
C LEU A 50 4.82 -9.58 5.96
N PRO A 51 4.45 -10.30 4.88
CA PRO A 51 3.28 -9.93 4.07
C PRO A 51 1.97 -9.86 4.87
N THR A 52 1.85 -10.72 5.87
CA THR A 52 0.65 -10.91 6.69
C THR A 52 0.90 -10.93 8.20
N GLY A 53 2.17 -10.76 8.61
CA GLY A 53 2.57 -10.71 10.02
C GLY A 53 2.11 -9.42 10.71
N SER A 54 1.94 -9.49 12.03
CA SER A 54 1.43 -8.35 12.81
C SER A 54 2.25 -7.07 12.62
N ILE A 55 1.61 -5.91 12.77
CA ILE A 55 2.25 -4.58 12.72
C ILE A 55 3.49 -4.55 13.64
N ARG A 56 3.39 -5.11 14.85
CA ARG A 56 4.51 -5.18 15.80
C ARG A 56 5.71 -5.97 15.29
N ARG A 57 5.49 -7.14 14.67
CA ARG A 57 6.58 -7.97 14.10
C ARG A 57 7.17 -7.33 12.85
N ARG A 58 6.33 -6.74 12.00
CA ARG A 58 6.76 -5.98 10.81
C ARG A 58 7.62 -4.79 11.19
N THR A 59 7.24 -4.08 12.25
CA THR A 59 8.00 -2.94 12.80
C THR A 59 9.34 -3.37 13.40
N ALA A 60 9.42 -4.56 14.01
CA ALA A 60 10.70 -5.10 14.48
C ALA A 60 11.69 -5.33 13.32
N LEU A 61 11.23 -5.93 12.22
CA LEU A 61 12.07 -6.09 11.03
C LEU A 61 12.53 -4.76 10.44
N LEU A 62 11.67 -3.74 10.47
CA LEU A 62 12.04 -2.38 10.08
C LEU A 62 13.14 -1.82 10.99
N ALA A 63 13.00 -1.95 12.31
CA ALA A 63 14.00 -1.49 13.28
C ALA A 63 15.36 -2.17 13.03
N GLU A 64 15.36 -3.48 12.86
CA GLU A 64 16.58 -4.24 12.58
C GLU A 64 17.19 -3.90 11.20
N ALA A 65 16.37 -3.68 10.18
CA ALA A 65 16.85 -3.26 8.86
C ALA A 65 17.55 -1.90 8.94
N ILE A 66 17.01 -0.97 9.72
CA ILE A 66 17.64 0.32 9.99
C ILE A 66 18.95 0.13 10.78
N ALA A 67 18.93 -0.66 11.85
CA ALA A 67 20.11 -0.93 12.67
C ALA A 67 21.29 -1.46 11.84
N ARG A 68 21.00 -2.37 10.90
CA ARG A 68 22.02 -2.99 10.03
C ARG A 68 22.59 -2.07 8.95
N SER A 69 21.88 -0.99 8.56
CA SER A 69 22.21 -0.22 7.35
C SER A 69 22.40 1.28 7.55
N ALA A 70 21.80 1.90 8.58
CA ALA A 70 21.86 3.35 8.78
C ALA A 70 23.21 3.86 9.27
N GLY A 71 24.11 2.97 9.73
CA GLY A 71 25.35 3.34 10.42
C GLY A 71 25.09 4.34 11.55
N ASP A 72 26.05 5.23 11.84
CA ASP A 72 25.94 6.26 12.89
C ASP A 72 25.67 7.69 12.37
N CYS A 73 25.54 7.86 11.05
CA CYS A 73 25.51 9.18 10.40
C CYS A 73 24.17 9.47 9.73
N GLY A 74 23.84 10.76 9.60
CA GLY A 74 22.73 11.21 8.76
C GLY A 74 21.33 11.08 9.37
N PRO A 75 20.37 11.91 8.91
CA PRO A 75 18.96 11.80 9.28
C PRO A 75 18.30 10.59 8.59
N ILE A 76 17.29 10.02 9.26
CA ILE A 76 16.49 8.92 8.74
C ILE A 76 15.11 9.45 8.34
N HIS A 77 14.64 9.03 7.17
CA HIS A 77 13.31 9.30 6.64
C HIS A 77 12.57 7.98 6.41
N LEU A 78 11.31 7.90 6.82
CA LEU A 78 10.50 6.69 6.66
C LEU A 78 9.37 6.96 5.68
N VAL A 79 9.18 6.06 4.73
CA VAL A 79 8.04 6.07 3.81
C VAL A 79 7.33 4.74 3.92
N GLY A 80 6.09 4.75 4.38
CA GLY A 80 5.29 3.55 4.53
C GLY A 80 4.06 3.58 3.64
N HIS A 81 3.92 2.60 2.76
CA HIS A 81 2.72 2.45 1.93
C HIS A 81 1.71 1.50 2.59
N SER A 82 0.42 1.85 2.55
CA SER A 82 -0.66 1.02 3.12
C SER A 82 -0.35 0.68 4.58
N THR A 83 -0.34 -0.60 4.97
CA THR A 83 0.08 -1.03 6.32
C THR A 83 1.49 -0.58 6.72
N GLY A 84 2.42 -0.43 5.77
CA GLY A 84 3.77 0.06 6.04
C GLY A 84 3.77 1.43 6.72
N GLY A 85 2.78 2.28 6.45
CA GLY A 85 2.64 3.57 7.15
C GLY A 85 2.34 3.40 8.65
N LEU A 86 1.61 2.34 9.03
CA LEU A 86 1.40 2.00 10.44
C LEU A 86 2.67 1.45 11.08
N ASP A 87 3.44 0.63 10.35
CA ASP A 87 4.74 0.12 10.82
C ASP A 87 5.69 1.28 11.13
N THR A 88 5.80 2.27 10.23
CA THR A 88 6.66 3.44 10.44
C THR A 88 6.22 4.31 11.62
N ARG A 89 4.91 4.48 11.84
CA ARG A 89 4.37 5.18 13.02
C ARG A 89 4.67 4.46 14.32
N LEU A 90 4.51 3.13 14.33
CA LEU A 90 4.81 2.32 15.51
C LEU A 90 6.28 2.39 15.88
N LEU A 91 7.19 2.34 14.89
CA LEU A 91 8.64 2.41 15.13
C LEU A 91 9.03 3.67 15.91
N VAL A 92 8.48 4.82 15.54
CA VAL A 92 8.88 6.11 16.11
C VAL A 92 8.17 6.42 17.43
N THR A 93 7.22 5.60 17.86
CA THR A 93 6.43 5.83 19.08
C THR A 93 7.35 5.79 20.31
N PRO A 94 7.36 6.83 21.17
CA PRO A 94 8.20 6.84 22.37
C PRO A 94 7.92 5.65 23.29
N GLY A 95 8.98 4.93 23.68
CA GLY A 95 8.87 3.77 24.58
C GLY A 95 8.22 2.53 23.97
N VAL A 96 8.14 2.44 22.64
CA VAL A 96 7.62 1.25 21.95
C VAL A 96 8.43 0.00 22.32
N SER A 97 7.73 -1.12 22.59
CA SER A 97 8.35 -2.42 22.82
C SER A 97 8.20 -3.33 21.60
N LEU A 98 9.31 -3.57 20.92
CA LEU A 98 9.37 -4.43 19.73
C LEU A 98 10.16 -5.72 20.04
N PRO A 99 9.79 -6.87 19.45
CA PRO A 99 10.54 -8.11 19.56
C PRO A 99 11.76 -8.07 18.62
N VAL A 100 12.76 -7.26 18.95
CA VAL A 100 14.04 -7.14 18.23
C VAL A 100 15.16 -7.83 19.02
N ASP A 101 16.30 -8.04 18.39
CA ASP A 101 17.52 -8.51 19.06
C ASP A 101 18.00 -7.51 20.14
N ASP A 102 18.64 -8.03 21.19
CA ASP A 102 19.05 -7.25 22.38
C ASP A 102 20.03 -6.09 22.08
N ASP A 103 20.73 -6.15 20.95
CA ASP A 103 21.67 -5.12 20.49
C ASP A 103 21.00 -3.97 19.72
N VAL A 104 19.71 -4.07 19.40
CA VAL A 104 18.96 -3.05 18.67
C VAL A 104 18.30 -2.04 19.63
N ASP A 105 18.95 -0.88 19.81
CA ASP A 105 18.36 0.26 20.55
C ASP A 105 17.33 1.02 19.68
N VAL A 106 16.07 0.56 19.75
CA VAL A 106 14.94 1.15 19.00
C VAL A 106 14.75 2.64 19.31
N GLU A 107 14.93 3.06 20.57
CA GLU A 107 14.73 4.45 20.96
C GLU A 107 15.84 5.35 20.38
N ALA A 108 17.09 4.89 20.36
CA ALA A 108 18.18 5.60 19.68
C ALA A 108 17.94 5.74 18.17
N LEU A 109 17.44 4.68 17.51
CA LEU A 109 17.07 4.75 16.09
C LEU A 109 15.91 5.73 15.86
N ALA A 110 14.84 5.65 16.64
CA ALA A 110 13.67 6.51 16.53
C ALA A 110 14.01 8.01 16.70
N ARG A 111 14.98 8.34 17.57
CA ARG A 111 15.47 9.73 17.73
C ARG A 111 16.16 10.32 16.50
N ARG A 112 16.70 9.47 15.61
CA ARG A 112 17.35 9.89 14.36
C ARG A 112 16.34 10.10 13.22
N VAL A 113 15.13 9.59 13.37
CA VAL A 113 14.06 9.78 12.38
C VAL A 113 13.64 11.25 12.39
N ARG A 114 13.58 11.87 11.21
CA ARG A 114 13.14 13.26 11.02
C ARG A 114 11.76 13.38 10.41
N SER A 115 11.36 12.40 9.61
CA SER A 115 10.05 12.41 8.97
C SER A 115 9.48 11.01 8.80
N VAL A 116 8.17 10.90 8.95
CA VAL A 116 7.34 9.75 8.58
C VAL A 116 6.36 10.22 7.51
N THR A 117 6.45 9.60 6.34
CA THR A 117 5.50 9.79 5.24
C THR A 117 4.68 8.53 5.06
N THR A 118 3.36 8.63 5.22
CA THR A 118 2.44 7.53 4.93
C THR A 118 1.82 7.71 3.55
N VAL A 119 1.65 6.62 2.82
CA VAL A 119 1.08 6.65 1.46
C VAL A 119 -0.09 5.68 1.42
N ALA A 120 -1.31 6.21 1.23
CA ALA A 120 -2.54 5.41 1.20
C ALA A 120 -2.74 4.50 2.43
N SER A 121 -2.27 4.93 3.62
CA SER A 121 -2.25 4.10 4.81
C SER A 121 -3.57 4.10 5.58
N PRO A 122 -4.06 2.96 6.10
CA PRO A 122 -5.34 2.89 6.81
C PRO A 122 -5.22 3.36 8.27
N HIS A 123 -5.03 4.67 8.50
CA HIS A 123 -4.89 5.26 9.84
C HIS A 123 -6.14 5.15 10.71
N LEU A 124 -7.30 4.89 10.11
CA LEU A 124 -8.57 4.61 10.80
C LEU A 124 -9.11 3.21 10.47
N GLY A 125 -8.22 2.33 9.99
CA GLY A 125 -8.54 0.99 9.53
C GLY A 125 -9.22 0.96 8.16
N THR A 126 -9.44 -0.26 7.69
CA THR A 126 -10.20 -0.52 6.47
C THR A 126 -11.31 -1.55 6.75
N PRO A 127 -12.57 -1.28 6.35
CA PRO A 127 -13.65 -2.26 6.45
C PRO A 127 -13.36 -3.57 5.70
N MET A 128 -12.48 -3.51 4.69
CA MET A 128 -12.00 -4.67 3.95
C MET A 128 -11.30 -5.69 4.88
N ALA A 129 -10.62 -5.22 5.93
CA ALA A 129 -9.96 -6.09 6.90
C ALA A 129 -10.97 -6.90 7.73
N SER A 130 -12.07 -6.27 8.17
CA SER A 130 -13.16 -6.95 8.89
C SER A 130 -13.83 -8.01 8.04
N PHE A 131 -13.86 -7.79 6.72
CA PHE A 131 -14.38 -8.77 5.77
C PHE A 131 -13.48 -10.02 5.71
N PHE A 132 -12.17 -9.85 5.56
CA PHE A 132 -11.21 -10.95 5.47
C PHE A 132 -10.97 -11.71 6.79
N ASN A 133 -11.41 -11.16 7.92
CA ASN A 133 -11.32 -11.83 9.22
C ASN A 133 -12.36 -12.97 9.40
N ASN A 134 -13.32 -13.12 8.48
CA ASN A 134 -14.33 -14.19 8.53
C ASN A 134 -13.80 -15.52 7.95
N PHE A 135 -14.41 -16.65 8.34
CA PHE A 135 -13.97 -18.04 8.09
C PHE A 135 -13.54 -18.44 6.66
N PHE A 136 -13.87 -17.65 5.62
CA PHE A 136 -13.49 -17.90 4.22
C PHE A 136 -12.29 -17.06 3.73
N GLY A 137 -11.72 -16.19 4.57
CA GLY A 137 -10.71 -15.20 4.17
C GLY A 137 -9.41 -15.78 3.61
N GLU A 138 -8.94 -16.94 4.10
CA GLU A 138 -7.63 -17.50 3.71
C GLU A 138 -7.51 -17.75 2.21
N ASN A 139 -8.44 -18.54 1.65
CA ASN A 139 -8.36 -18.93 0.25
C ASN A 139 -8.56 -17.74 -0.69
N ILE A 140 -9.35 -16.74 -0.28
CA ILE A 140 -9.56 -15.50 -1.04
C ILE A 140 -8.29 -14.65 -1.01
N LEU A 141 -7.66 -14.49 0.16
CA LEU A 141 -6.43 -13.73 0.32
C LEU A 141 -5.31 -14.33 -0.55
N ARG A 142 -5.19 -15.66 -0.58
CA ARG A 142 -4.24 -16.36 -1.45
C ARG A 142 -4.58 -16.19 -2.93
N ALA A 143 -5.86 -16.21 -3.32
CA ALA A 143 -6.29 -16.02 -4.71
C ALA A 143 -6.02 -14.58 -5.20
N ILE A 144 -6.38 -13.58 -4.39
CA ILE A 144 -6.08 -12.17 -4.69
C ILE A 144 -4.56 -11.96 -4.76
N SER A 145 -3.80 -12.57 -3.85
CA SER A 145 -2.33 -12.49 -3.86
C SER A 145 -1.74 -13.06 -5.14
N LEU A 146 -2.13 -14.28 -5.53
CA LEU A 146 -1.64 -14.89 -6.76
C LEU A 146 -2.06 -14.09 -7.99
N GLY A 147 -3.31 -13.62 -8.03
CA GLY A 147 -3.80 -12.78 -9.11
C GLY A 147 -3.02 -11.46 -9.22
N THR A 148 -2.64 -10.88 -8.07
CA THR A 148 -1.78 -9.69 -8.00
C THR A 148 -0.40 -10.00 -8.56
N ILE A 149 0.28 -11.03 -8.03
CA ILE A 149 1.61 -11.44 -8.49
C ILE A 149 1.63 -11.72 -9.99
N TYR A 150 0.63 -12.44 -10.48
CA TYR A 150 0.48 -12.74 -11.90
C TYR A 150 0.32 -11.46 -12.73
N THR A 151 -0.59 -10.56 -12.33
CA THR A 151 -0.85 -9.31 -13.07
C THR A 151 0.37 -8.41 -13.10
N LEU A 152 1.06 -8.25 -11.97
CA LEU A 152 2.27 -7.45 -11.87
C LEU A 152 3.41 -8.01 -12.73
N ARG A 153 3.43 -9.31 -13.01
CA ARG A 153 4.45 -9.95 -13.86
C ARG A 153 4.09 -9.95 -15.34
N PHE A 154 2.86 -10.34 -15.67
CA PHE A 154 2.44 -10.65 -17.04
C PHE A 154 1.52 -9.60 -17.65
N GLY A 155 1.18 -8.57 -16.89
CA GLY A 155 0.39 -7.45 -17.40
C GLY A 155 -1.10 -7.57 -17.17
N ARG A 156 -1.66 -8.76 -17.40
CA ARG A 156 -3.10 -9.02 -17.37
C ARG A 156 -3.36 -10.46 -16.96
N LEU A 157 -4.36 -10.69 -16.12
CA LEU A 157 -4.89 -12.04 -15.89
C LEU A 157 -5.47 -12.65 -17.18
N PRO A 158 -5.35 -13.97 -17.40
CA PRO A 158 -6.14 -14.67 -18.38
C PRO A 158 -7.63 -14.37 -18.15
N LEU A 159 -8.41 -14.15 -19.21
CA LEU A 159 -9.82 -13.78 -19.08
C LEU A 159 -10.61 -14.79 -18.24
N ARG A 160 -10.27 -16.08 -18.35
CA ARG A 160 -10.83 -17.15 -17.52
C ARG A 160 -10.55 -16.93 -16.03
N ALA A 161 -9.29 -16.69 -15.67
CA ALA A 161 -8.90 -16.40 -14.30
C ALA A 161 -9.56 -15.12 -13.76
N LEU A 162 -9.72 -14.09 -14.60
CA LEU A 162 -10.42 -12.86 -14.24
C LEU A 162 -11.90 -13.13 -13.91
N ILE A 163 -12.59 -13.95 -14.70
CA ILE A 163 -13.98 -14.35 -14.45
C ILE A 163 -14.08 -15.19 -13.19
N GLU A 164 -13.16 -16.13 -12.96
CA GLU A 164 -13.11 -16.94 -11.74
C GLU A 164 -12.89 -16.07 -10.50
N LEU A 165 -11.97 -15.09 -10.57
CA LEU A 165 -11.74 -14.11 -9.50
C LEU A 165 -12.95 -13.22 -9.24
N ALA A 166 -13.63 -12.75 -10.29
CA ALA A 166 -14.88 -12.01 -10.15
C ALA A 166 -16.00 -12.88 -9.54
N GLY A 167 -16.05 -14.17 -9.89
CA GLY A 167 -16.94 -15.16 -9.28
C GLY A 167 -16.67 -15.33 -7.78
N ILE A 168 -15.40 -15.40 -7.39
CA ILE A 168 -14.98 -15.42 -5.99
C ILE A 168 -15.47 -14.15 -5.30
N VAL A 169 -15.17 -12.97 -5.84
CA VAL A 169 -15.51 -11.66 -5.25
C VAL A 169 -17.02 -11.38 -5.18
N THR A 170 -17.80 -11.75 -6.19
CA THR A 170 -19.27 -11.54 -6.20
C THR A 170 -19.99 -12.48 -5.24
N ARG A 171 -19.47 -13.71 -5.06
CA ARG A 171 -19.95 -14.63 -4.03
C ARG A 171 -19.57 -14.18 -2.61
N LEU A 172 -18.72 -13.18 -2.44
CA LEU A 172 -18.42 -12.57 -1.13
C LEU A 172 -19.57 -11.70 -0.59
N ASP A 173 -20.41 -11.15 -1.47
CA ASP A 173 -21.55 -10.32 -1.09
C ASP A 173 -22.75 -11.15 -0.60
N ARG A 174 -22.77 -12.44 -0.95
CA ARG A 174 -23.78 -13.40 -0.50
C ARG A 174 -23.10 -14.31 0.51
N LEU A 175 -23.59 -14.43 1.74
CA LEU A 175 -23.05 -15.32 2.79
C LEU A 175 -23.21 -16.83 2.42
N VAL A 176 -22.71 -17.25 1.26
CA VAL A 176 -22.82 -18.58 0.67
C VAL A 176 -21.40 -19.10 0.47
N GLY A 177 -21.15 -20.34 0.89
CA GLY A 177 -19.82 -20.95 0.89
C GLY A 177 -19.12 -20.88 -0.47
N LEU A 178 -17.80 -20.67 -0.43
CA LEU A 178 -16.95 -20.73 -1.62
C LEU A 178 -16.80 -22.18 -2.08
N ASP A 179 -17.00 -22.43 -3.37
CA ASP A 179 -16.67 -23.71 -3.98
C ASP A 179 -15.14 -23.82 -4.12
N ASN A 180 -14.52 -24.76 -3.41
CA ASN A 180 -13.08 -25.04 -3.53
C ASN A 180 -12.67 -25.31 -5.00
N THR A 181 -13.57 -25.85 -5.81
CA THR A 181 -13.33 -26.12 -7.24
C THR A 181 -13.02 -24.86 -8.06
N ILE A 182 -13.63 -23.70 -7.75
CA ILE A 182 -13.35 -22.44 -8.48
C ILE A 182 -11.95 -21.94 -8.13
N LEU A 183 -11.59 -22.03 -6.85
CA LEU A 183 -10.27 -21.65 -6.37
C LEU A 183 -9.19 -22.53 -7.00
N ASP A 184 -9.37 -23.85 -6.99
CA ASP A 184 -8.43 -24.79 -7.59
C ASP A 184 -8.20 -24.53 -9.08
N GLN A 185 -9.27 -24.20 -9.81
CA GLN A 185 -9.20 -23.82 -11.23
C GLN A 185 -8.40 -22.54 -11.45
N PHE A 186 -8.63 -21.53 -10.61
CA PHE A 186 -7.92 -20.26 -10.65
C PHE A 186 -6.42 -20.44 -10.39
N TYR A 187 -6.06 -21.17 -9.32
CA TYR A 187 -4.66 -21.50 -9.02
C TYR A 187 -4.01 -22.25 -10.18
N HIS A 188 -4.69 -23.29 -10.67
CA HIS A 188 -4.16 -24.11 -11.75
C HIS A 188 -3.96 -23.29 -13.04
N GLU A 189 -4.85 -22.37 -13.36
CA GLU A 189 -4.72 -21.51 -14.53
C GLU A 189 -3.49 -20.60 -14.42
N LEU A 190 -3.31 -19.91 -13.29
CA LEU A 190 -2.22 -18.96 -13.12
C LEU A 190 -0.85 -19.63 -12.98
N PHE A 191 -0.79 -20.80 -12.34
CA PHE A 191 0.48 -21.51 -12.17
C PHE A 191 1.06 -22.05 -13.47
N LYS A 192 0.26 -22.28 -14.53
CA LYS A 192 0.73 -22.81 -15.82
C LYS A 192 1.85 -21.98 -16.43
N ASP A 193 1.80 -20.66 -16.27
CA ASP A 193 2.72 -19.74 -16.92
C ASP A 193 4.03 -19.50 -16.14
N PHE A 194 4.13 -20.04 -14.93
CA PHE A 194 5.35 -20.00 -14.13
C PHE A 194 6.19 -21.26 -14.32
N ASP A 195 7.52 -21.12 -14.30
CA ASP A 195 8.47 -22.24 -14.21
C ASP A 195 8.43 -22.89 -12.81
N ALA A 196 9.10 -24.04 -12.65
CA ALA A 196 9.04 -24.81 -11.41
C ALA A 196 9.62 -24.04 -10.20
N GLU A 197 10.77 -23.40 -10.36
CA GLU A 197 11.42 -22.62 -9.30
C GLU A 197 10.51 -21.49 -8.81
N ARG A 198 9.89 -20.75 -9.75
CA ARG A 198 8.98 -19.66 -9.40
C ARG A 198 7.69 -20.15 -8.76
N ARG A 199 7.16 -21.29 -9.20
CA ARG A 199 6.00 -21.91 -8.56
C ARG A 199 6.29 -22.22 -7.10
N ASP A 200 7.49 -22.70 -6.79
CA ASP A 200 7.90 -23.01 -5.42
C ASP A 200 8.03 -21.75 -4.57
N GLU A 201 8.67 -20.69 -5.07
CA GLU A 201 8.75 -19.40 -4.38
C GLU A 201 7.37 -18.80 -4.09
N ILE A 202 6.48 -18.78 -5.09
CA ILE A 202 5.12 -18.26 -4.94
C ILE A 202 4.33 -19.14 -3.96
N SER A 203 4.49 -20.46 -4.03
CA SER A 203 3.81 -21.38 -3.10
C SER A 203 4.27 -21.16 -1.67
N ALA A 204 5.58 -20.97 -1.44
CA ALA A 204 6.12 -20.62 -0.13
C ALA A 204 5.54 -19.30 0.40
N PHE A 205 5.48 -18.26 -0.43
CA PHE A 205 4.84 -17.00 -0.08
C PHE A 205 3.35 -17.15 0.25
N LEU A 206 2.61 -17.95 -0.54
CA LEU A 206 1.20 -18.24 -0.29
C LEU A 206 0.98 -19.08 0.99
N ASP A 207 1.94 -19.91 1.36
CA ASP A 207 1.93 -20.67 2.60
C ASP A 207 2.22 -19.78 3.82
N ASP A 208 3.09 -18.78 3.70
CA ASP A 208 3.30 -17.77 4.76
C ASP A 208 2.00 -17.00 5.08
N ILE A 209 1.20 -16.70 4.04
CA ILE A 209 -0.14 -16.09 4.18
C ILE A 209 -1.08 -17.01 4.98
N ARG A 210 -0.95 -18.33 4.87
CA ARG A 210 -1.74 -19.29 5.65
C ARG A 210 -1.31 -19.31 7.12
N VAL A 211 0.00 -19.25 7.37
CA VAL A 211 0.58 -19.43 8.71
C VAL A 211 0.33 -18.22 9.62
N ASP A 212 0.48 -16.99 9.13
CA ASP A 212 0.24 -15.77 9.90
C ASP A 212 -0.75 -14.87 9.15
N ARG A 213 -1.82 -14.42 9.82
CA ARG A 213 -2.82 -13.47 9.28
C ARG A 213 -3.15 -12.38 10.29
N SER A 214 -2.29 -12.20 11.29
CA SER A 214 -2.54 -11.33 12.43
C SER A 214 -2.81 -9.88 12.01
N VAL A 215 -2.18 -9.41 10.93
CA VAL A 215 -2.40 -8.06 10.42
C VAL A 215 -3.82 -7.82 9.91
N VAL A 216 -4.49 -8.84 9.39
CA VAL A 216 -5.87 -8.71 8.88
C VAL A 216 -6.81 -8.29 10.01
N GLY A 217 -6.69 -8.91 11.19
CA GLY A 217 -7.45 -8.49 12.37
C GLY A 217 -7.05 -7.09 12.85
N GLN A 218 -5.77 -6.74 12.75
CA GLN A 218 -5.24 -5.45 13.21
C GLN A 218 -5.63 -4.27 12.34
N LEU A 219 -5.90 -4.49 11.05
CA LEU A 219 -6.33 -3.44 10.11
C LEU A 219 -7.83 -3.11 10.20
N THR A 220 -8.58 -3.82 11.04
CA THR A 220 -9.98 -3.48 11.29
C THR A 220 -10.08 -2.11 11.96
N PRO A 221 -11.15 -1.32 11.70
CA PRO A 221 -11.31 -0.01 12.33
C PRO A 221 -11.21 -0.05 13.87
N GLY A 222 -11.81 -1.06 14.51
CA GLY A 222 -11.74 -1.21 15.97
C GLY A 222 -10.35 -1.53 16.50
N ALA A 223 -9.56 -2.34 15.78
CA ALA A 223 -8.18 -2.62 16.20
C ALA A 223 -7.25 -1.43 15.94
N ILE A 224 -7.46 -0.69 14.85
CA ILE A 224 -6.69 0.55 14.57
C ILE A 224 -7.03 1.67 15.56
N ASP A 225 -8.25 1.73 16.08
CA ASP A 225 -8.60 2.65 17.16
C ASP A 225 -7.74 2.40 18.41
N LEU A 226 -7.60 1.14 18.83
CA LEU A 226 -6.70 0.74 19.92
C LEU A 226 -5.22 1.01 19.59
N PHE A 227 -4.82 0.80 18.33
CA PHE A 227 -3.48 1.14 17.87
C PHE A 227 -3.22 2.65 18.02
N ASN A 228 -4.14 3.51 17.57
CA ASN A 228 -3.99 4.96 17.69
C ASN A 228 -3.97 5.42 19.16
N ALA A 229 -4.73 4.77 20.03
CA ALA A 229 -4.70 5.05 21.47
C ALA A 229 -3.36 4.70 22.14
N SER A 230 -2.57 3.78 21.56
CA SER A 230 -1.28 3.31 22.08
C SER A 230 -0.06 3.79 21.28
N THR A 231 -0.27 4.43 20.14
CA THR A 231 0.77 4.84 19.18
C THR A 231 0.78 6.37 19.08
N GLY A 232 1.40 7.01 20.08
CA GLY A 232 1.55 8.46 20.13
C GLY A 232 2.64 8.97 19.19
N ASP A 233 2.34 10.07 18.48
CA ASP A 233 3.31 10.72 17.61
C ASP A 233 4.49 11.28 18.42
N ARG A 234 5.71 10.98 17.99
CA ARG A 234 6.95 11.58 18.53
C ARG A 234 7.05 13.07 18.14
N PRO A 235 7.19 14.01 19.09
CA PRO A 235 7.21 15.46 18.81
C PRO A 235 8.36 15.93 17.90
N THR A 236 9.48 15.20 17.86
CA THR A 236 10.66 15.55 17.05
C THR A 236 10.58 15.04 15.61
N VAL A 237 9.49 14.37 15.23
CA VAL A 237 9.28 13.80 13.90
C VAL A 237 8.15 14.55 13.20
N ARG A 238 8.35 14.88 11.92
CA ARG A 238 7.27 15.41 11.08
C ARG A 238 6.47 14.25 10.47
N TYR A 239 5.14 14.35 10.50
CA TYR A 239 4.24 13.35 9.92
C TYR A 239 3.50 13.95 8.73
N GLY A 240 3.56 13.27 7.59
CA GLY A 240 2.83 13.64 6.39
C GLY A 240 2.15 12.44 5.75
N SER A 241 1.00 12.65 5.12
CA SER A 241 0.25 11.60 4.43
C SER A 241 -0.05 11.95 2.98
N VAL A 242 0.21 11.01 2.07
CA VAL A 242 -0.30 11.03 0.69
C VAL A 242 -1.65 10.34 0.66
N VAL A 243 -2.66 11.08 0.18
CA VAL A 243 -4.04 10.61 0.15
C VAL A 243 -4.46 10.30 -1.29
N THR A 244 -4.99 9.10 -1.50
CA THR A 244 -5.45 8.61 -2.80
C THR A 244 -6.97 8.45 -2.81
N ARG A 245 -7.54 8.66 -4.00
CA ARG A 245 -8.95 8.38 -4.26
C ARG A 245 -9.10 7.83 -5.65
N ALA A 246 -9.65 6.63 -5.77
CA ALA A 246 -9.96 6.07 -7.06
C ALA A 246 -11.29 6.66 -7.59
N PRO A 247 -11.49 6.72 -8.92
CA PRO A 247 -12.71 7.25 -9.49
C PRO A 247 -13.98 6.55 -9.00
N GLY A 248 -15.03 7.34 -8.79
CA GLY A 248 -16.39 6.85 -8.58
C GLY A 248 -17.10 6.40 -9.86
N PHE A 249 -18.39 6.10 -9.77
CA PHE A 249 -19.22 5.89 -10.96
C PHE A 249 -19.30 7.20 -11.76
N SER A 250 -18.79 7.18 -12.99
CA SER A 250 -18.90 8.31 -13.90
C SER A 250 -19.05 7.82 -15.34
N PRO A 251 -19.93 8.44 -16.15
CA PRO A 251 -19.95 8.21 -17.60
C PRO A 251 -18.57 8.47 -18.24
N LYS A 252 -17.75 9.34 -17.64
CA LYS A 252 -16.37 9.58 -18.07
C LYS A 252 -15.50 8.33 -17.91
N THR A 253 -15.71 7.53 -16.87
CA THR A 253 -14.98 6.27 -16.67
C THR A 253 -15.34 5.27 -17.76
N ALA A 254 -16.64 5.10 -18.06
CA ALA A 254 -17.08 4.23 -19.15
C ALA A 254 -16.53 4.66 -20.51
N LEU A 255 -16.47 5.97 -20.79
CA LEU A 255 -15.86 6.50 -22.01
C LEU A 255 -14.35 6.22 -22.07
N ARG A 256 -13.62 6.36 -20.96
CA ARG A 256 -12.18 6.09 -20.88
C ARG A 256 -11.83 4.62 -21.12
N LEU A 257 -12.67 3.70 -20.63
CA LEU A 257 -12.47 2.26 -20.82
C LEU A 257 -12.65 1.84 -22.29
N GLY A 258 -13.36 2.65 -23.10
CA GLY A 258 -13.59 2.38 -24.50
C GLY A 258 -14.36 1.07 -24.74
N ALA A 259 -14.00 0.36 -25.81
CA ALA A 259 -14.63 -0.91 -26.20
C ALA A 259 -13.86 -2.16 -25.74
N ASP A 260 -12.87 -2.01 -24.85
CA ASP A 260 -12.07 -3.14 -24.36
C ASP A 260 -12.83 -3.96 -23.31
N ALA A 261 -13.30 -5.16 -23.70
CA ALA A 261 -14.03 -6.06 -22.83
C ALA A 261 -13.23 -6.47 -21.58
N TYR A 262 -11.90 -6.59 -21.68
CA TYR A 262 -11.05 -6.87 -20.52
C TYR A 262 -11.05 -5.70 -19.54
N ALA A 263 -10.97 -4.47 -20.06
CA ALA A 263 -11.00 -3.26 -19.25
C ALA A 263 -12.30 -3.13 -18.46
N HIS A 264 -13.44 -3.42 -19.09
CA HIS A 264 -14.74 -3.45 -18.40
C HIS A 264 -14.80 -4.54 -17.33
N ALA A 265 -14.33 -5.75 -17.62
CA ALA A 265 -14.34 -6.85 -16.66
C ALA A 265 -13.44 -6.57 -15.44
N SER A 266 -12.23 -6.06 -15.67
CA SER A 266 -11.28 -5.66 -14.61
C SER A 266 -11.85 -4.51 -13.78
N HIS A 267 -12.49 -3.54 -14.42
CA HIS A 267 -13.15 -2.44 -13.73
C HIS A 267 -14.29 -2.92 -12.82
N VAL A 268 -15.13 -3.86 -13.26
CA VAL A 268 -16.20 -4.43 -12.43
C VAL A 268 -15.65 -5.08 -11.16
N LEU A 269 -14.54 -5.82 -11.28
CA LEU A 269 -13.87 -6.41 -10.11
C LEU A 269 -13.36 -5.33 -9.15
N PHE A 270 -12.71 -4.29 -9.67
CA PHE A 270 -12.28 -3.13 -8.87
C PHE A 270 -13.45 -2.45 -8.14
N ARG A 271 -14.58 -2.30 -8.83
CA ARG A 271 -15.81 -1.73 -8.23
C ARG A 271 -16.34 -2.57 -7.08
N ALA A 272 -16.26 -3.90 -7.17
CA ALA A 272 -16.67 -4.77 -6.08
C ALA A 272 -15.79 -4.57 -4.83
N LEU A 273 -14.47 -4.40 -5.00
CA LEU A 273 -13.56 -4.05 -3.91
C LEU A 273 -13.93 -2.69 -3.29
N GLN A 274 -14.20 -1.68 -4.11
CA GLN A 274 -14.64 -0.37 -3.61
C GLN A 274 -15.94 -0.44 -2.80
N VAL A 275 -16.91 -1.28 -3.18
CA VAL A 275 -18.16 -1.45 -2.43
C VAL A 275 -17.92 -2.06 -1.05
N ILE A 276 -17.01 -3.03 -0.94
CA ILE A 276 -16.61 -3.62 0.34
C ILE A 276 -15.94 -2.56 1.23
N THR A 277 -15.03 -1.78 0.66
CA THR A 277 -14.30 -0.71 1.34
C THR A 277 -15.18 0.49 1.72
N ALA A 278 -16.25 0.75 0.97
CA ALA A 278 -17.15 1.89 1.15
C ALA A 278 -18.05 1.79 2.40
N ARG A 279 -17.92 0.75 3.22
CA ARG A 279 -18.64 0.61 4.50
C ARG A 279 -18.09 1.64 5.51
N SER A 280 -18.70 2.83 5.52
CA SER A 280 -18.21 4.02 6.23
C SER A 280 -17.98 3.80 7.73
N GLY A 281 -16.86 4.33 8.23
CA GLY A 281 -16.62 4.59 9.66
C GLY A 281 -16.89 6.05 10.02
N ASP A 282 -16.92 6.36 11.31
CA ASP A 282 -16.84 7.73 11.80
C ASP A 282 -15.42 8.26 11.63
N TYR A 283 -15.28 9.32 10.85
CA TYR A 283 -14.00 9.99 10.59
C TYR A 283 -13.91 11.25 11.44
N PRO A 284 -12.80 11.48 12.16
CA PRO A 284 -12.56 12.73 12.87
C PRO A 284 -12.67 13.94 11.93
N PRO A 285 -13.03 15.12 12.45
CA PRO A 285 -13.04 16.34 11.65
C PRO A 285 -11.63 16.66 11.15
N LEU A 286 -11.54 17.05 9.88
CA LEU A 286 -10.28 17.44 9.26
C LEU A 286 -9.84 18.82 9.78
N LYS A 287 -8.52 19.00 9.91
CA LYS A 287 -7.93 20.33 10.13
C LYS A 287 -8.14 21.20 8.87
N PRO A 288 -8.20 22.54 8.99
CA PRO A 288 -8.40 23.43 7.85
C PRO A 288 -7.42 23.17 6.69
N ASP A 289 -6.13 22.99 6.99
CA ASP A 289 -5.10 22.75 5.97
C ASP A 289 -5.31 21.41 5.24
N GLN A 290 -5.69 20.36 5.99
CA GLN A 290 -6.01 19.05 5.41
C GLN A 290 -7.25 19.14 4.51
N TYR A 291 -8.27 19.86 4.95
CA TYR A 291 -9.48 20.10 4.17
C TYR A 291 -9.16 20.80 2.85
N GLN A 292 -8.33 21.86 2.91
CA GLN A 292 -7.96 22.65 1.74
C GLN A 292 -7.25 21.80 0.68
N VAL A 293 -6.22 21.05 1.06
CA VAL A 293 -5.46 20.20 0.12
C VAL A 293 -6.38 19.16 -0.55
N LEU A 294 -7.29 18.55 0.21
CA LEU A 294 -8.23 17.56 -0.34
C LEU A 294 -9.23 18.19 -1.32
N VAL A 295 -9.76 19.37 -1.01
CA VAL A 295 -10.70 20.08 -1.91
C VAL A 295 -9.99 20.54 -3.18
N GLU A 296 -8.78 21.07 -3.08
CA GLU A 296 -7.98 21.49 -4.24
C GLU A 296 -7.67 20.31 -5.16
N ALA A 297 -7.28 19.16 -4.61
CA ALA A 297 -6.98 17.97 -5.38
C ALA A 297 -8.21 17.32 -6.04
N TYR A 298 -9.35 17.32 -5.34
CA TYR A 298 -10.52 16.54 -5.76
C TYR A 298 -11.68 17.37 -6.31
N GLY A 299 -11.59 18.70 -6.22
CA GLY A 299 -12.64 19.67 -6.56
C GLY A 299 -13.75 19.79 -5.53
N ALA A 300 -13.82 18.87 -4.57
CA ALA A 300 -14.75 18.85 -3.45
C ALA A 300 -14.19 17.91 -2.37
N LEU A 301 -14.71 18.03 -1.14
CA LEU A 301 -14.31 17.12 -0.07
C LEU A 301 -14.72 15.68 -0.42
N PRO A 302 -13.83 14.68 -0.25
CA PRO A 302 -14.17 13.29 -0.48
C PRO A 302 -15.36 12.82 0.35
N GLY A 303 -16.25 12.06 -0.28
CA GLY A 303 -17.38 11.44 0.40
C GLY A 303 -16.93 10.35 1.38
N ARG A 304 -17.73 10.07 2.42
CA ARG A 304 -17.45 9.02 3.43
C ARG A 304 -17.39 7.59 2.87
N ARG A 305 -17.71 7.40 1.60
CA ARG A 305 -17.73 6.12 0.89
C ARG A 305 -16.67 6.04 -0.21
N GLU A 306 -15.91 7.10 -0.41
CA GLU A 306 -14.85 7.13 -1.42
C GLU A 306 -13.59 6.45 -0.87
N SER A 307 -12.89 5.74 -1.76
CA SER A 307 -11.70 4.96 -1.45
C SER A 307 -10.80 4.85 -2.67
N ASP A 308 -9.58 4.39 -2.45
CA ASP A 308 -8.63 3.99 -3.49
C ASP A 308 -8.80 2.54 -3.97
N GLY A 309 -9.89 1.88 -3.55
CA GLY A 309 -10.12 0.45 -3.75
C GLY A 309 -9.93 -0.37 -2.49
N VAL A 310 -8.96 -0.04 -1.63
CA VAL A 310 -8.55 -0.84 -0.47
C VAL A 310 -8.76 -0.09 0.85
N VAL A 311 -8.49 1.21 0.88
CA VAL A 311 -8.57 2.06 2.07
C VAL A 311 -9.53 3.23 1.80
N PRO A 312 -10.50 3.51 2.70
CA PRO A 312 -11.32 4.71 2.57
C PRO A 312 -10.47 5.97 2.53
N THR A 313 -10.75 6.90 1.61
CA THR A 313 -9.89 8.09 1.37
C THR A 313 -9.70 8.92 2.65
N LEU A 314 -10.75 9.11 3.45
CA LEU A 314 -10.66 9.85 4.71
C LEU A 314 -9.93 9.09 5.83
N ALA A 315 -9.82 7.75 5.73
CA ALA A 315 -9.04 6.94 6.66
C ALA A 315 -7.52 7.07 6.42
N GLN A 316 -7.11 7.71 5.31
CA GLN A 316 -5.71 7.88 4.93
C GLN A 316 -5.04 9.12 5.51
N VAL A 317 -5.82 10.05 6.04
CA VAL A 317 -5.32 11.33 6.53
C VAL A 317 -4.60 11.14 7.87
N TRP A 318 -3.31 11.51 7.93
CA TRP A 318 -2.54 11.60 9.18
C TRP A 318 -1.47 12.69 9.08
N GLY A 319 -1.34 13.52 10.12
CA GLY A 319 -0.40 14.65 10.08
C GLY A 319 -0.75 15.68 9.00
N GLU A 320 0.26 16.16 8.29
CA GLU A 320 0.12 17.08 7.14
C GLU A 320 -0.33 16.32 5.89
N VAL A 321 -1.37 16.75 5.19
CA VAL A 321 -1.71 16.14 3.88
C VAL A 321 -0.76 16.73 2.85
N ILE A 322 0.30 16.00 2.54
CA ILE A 322 1.39 16.49 1.68
C ILE A 322 1.03 16.45 0.19
N HIS A 323 0.18 15.50 -0.20
CA HIS A 323 -0.27 15.33 -1.56
C HIS A 323 -1.62 14.61 -1.55
N ALA A 324 -2.51 14.99 -2.46
CA ALA A 324 -3.76 14.29 -2.70
C ALA A 324 -3.97 14.10 -4.20
N THR A 325 -4.35 12.89 -4.63
CA THR A 325 -4.41 12.57 -6.07
C THR A 325 -5.42 11.50 -6.42
N VAL A 326 -5.96 11.61 -7.64
CA VAL A 326 -6.86 10.59 -8.19
C VAL A 326 -6.03 9.41 -8.68
N ALA A 327 -6.02 8.36 -7.89
CA ALA A 327 -5.20 7.15 -8.02
C ALA A 327 -5.88 5.99 -7.28
N ASP A 328 -5.68 4.77 -7.74
CA ASP A 328 -5.94 3.59 -6.92
C ASP A 328 -4.80 3.31 -5.93
N HIS A 329 -4.95 2.23 -5.17
CA HIS A 329 -4.04 1.87 -4.10
C HIS A 329 -2.62 1.54 -4.56
N LEU A 330 -2.40 1.03 -5.79
CA LEU A 330 -1.06 0.64 -6.26
C LEU A 330 -0.46 1.58 -7.31
N ASP A 331 -1.27 2.45 -7.93
CA ASP A 331 -0.82 3.55 -8.79
C ASP A 331 0.36 4.32 -8.17
N VAL A 332 0.24 4.70 -6.89
CA VAL A 332 1.25 5.48 -6.16
C VAL A 332 2.53 4.72 -5.84
N CYS A 333 2.53 3.40 -5.96
CA CYS A 333 3.72 2.55 -5.85
C CYS A 333 4.40 2.28 -7.19
N GLY A 334 3.89 2.85 -8.30
CA GLY A 334 4.47 2.71 -9.63
C GLY A 334 3.79 1.64 -10.50
N HIS A 335 2.61 1.14 -10.10
CA HIS A 335 1.85 0.13 -10.85
C HIS A 335 0.70 0.76 -11.63
N PHE A 336 1.03 1.73 -12.47
CA PHE A 336 0.10 2.41 -13.38
C PHE A 336 0.47 2.10 -14.83
N ASN A 337 -0.49 2.19 -15.75
CA ASN A 337 -0.28 1.94 -17.16
C ASN A 337 0.69 2.97 -17.78
N ASP A 338 1.88 2.51 -18.15
CA ASP A 338 2.87 3.27 -18.93
C ASP A 338 3.38 2.39 -20.07
N ALA A 339 2.70 2.50 -21.21
CA ALA A 339 3.03 1.75 -22.43
C ALA A 339 4.36 2.17 -23.07
N HIS A 340 4.93 3.31 -22.68
CA HIS A 340 6.18 3.83 -23.24
C HIS A 340 7.41 3.39 -22.44
N HIS A 341 7.22 2.86 -21.23
CA HIS A 341 8.29 2.30 -20.42
C HIS A 341 8.71 0.90 -20.92
N THR A 342 9.97 0.51 -20.65
CA THR A 342 10.47 -0.83 -20.99
C THR A 342 10.99 -1.54 -19.72
N PRO A 343 10.38 -2.67 -19.30
CA PRO A 343 9.18 -3.28 -19.86
C PRO A 343 7.93 -2.41 -19.65
N PRO A 344 6.88 -2.56 -20.47
CA PRO A 344 5.64 -1.80 -20.32
C PRO A 344 5.02 -2.01 -18.95
N HIS A 345 4.60 -0.93 -18.30
CA HIS A 345 3.89 -1.02 -17.02
C HIS A 345 2.40 -1.22 -17.22
N VAL A 346 1.79 -1.92 -16.27
CA VAL A 346 0.38 -2.29 -16.29
C VAL A 346 -0.29 -1.93 -14.98
N ASP A 347 -1.58 -1.59 -15.07
CA ASP A 347 -2.42 -1.42 -13.90
C ASP A 347 -2.64 -2.78 -13.21
N TRP A 348 -2.64 -2.78 -11.87
CA TRP A 348 -3.01 -3.97 -11.08
C TRP A 348 -4.46 -4.40 -11.34
N PHE A 349 -5.38 -3.43 -11.29
CA PHE A 349 -6.75 -3.55 -11.80
C PHE A 349 -7.09 -2.24 -12.51
N ILE A 350 -7.91 -2.30 -13.56
CA ILE A 350 -8.26 -1.09 -14.31
C ILE A 350 -9.27 -0.29 -13.49
N SER A 351 -8.75 0.55 -12.60
CA SER A 351 -9.51 1.44 -11.72
C SER A 351 -10.15 2.60 -12.48
N GLY A 352 -9.61 2.92 -13.67
CA GLY A 352 -10.01 4.06 -14.48
C GLY A 352 -9.44 5.40 -13.98
N SER A 353 -8.49 5.35 -13.03
CA SER A 353 -7.79 6.53 -12.49
C SER A 353 -7.12 7.36 -13.59
N ALA A 354 -6.64 6.68 -14.63
CA ALA A 354 -5.74 7.23 -15.65
C ALA A 354 -4.57 7.95 -14.96
N PHE A 355 -4.01 7.31 -13.94
CA PHE A 355 -2.81 7.79 -13.28
C PHE A 355 -1.65 7.76 -14.28
N THR A 356 -0.76 8.74 -14.19
CA THR A 356 0.26 8.98 -15.22
C THR A 356 1.61 9.15 -14.56
N ARG A 357 2.67 8.95 -15.36
CA ARG A 357 4.05 9.24 -14.97
C ARG A 357 4.22 10.64 -14.41
N GLU A 358 3.60 11.66 -15.03
CA GLU A 358 3.67 13.04 -14.55
C GLU A 358 3.07 13.21 -13.14
N ARG A 359 1.94 12.55 -12.85
CA ARG A 359 1.35 12.58 -11.51
C ARG A 359 2.19 11.82 -10.49
N PHE A 360 2.78 10.71 -10.91
CA PHE A 360 3.70 9.94 -10.08
C PHE A 360 4.94 10.77 -9.70
N ASP A 361 5.59 11.40 -10.68
CA ASP A 361 6.77 12.23 -10.44
C ASP A 361 6.41 13.42 -9.53
N ARG A 362 5.26 14.08 -9.74
CA ARG A 362 4.78 15.16 -8.86
C ARG A 362 4.55 14.71 -7.42
N LEU A 363 3.92 13.55 -7.22
CA LEU A 363 3.69 12.99 -5.89
C LEU A 363 5.02 12.80 -5.15
N TRP A 364 6.00 12.16 -5.78
CA TRP A 364 7.27 11.86 -5.14
C TRP A 364 8.17 13.09 -4.98
N ASP A 365 8.02 14.11 -5.83
CA ASP A 365 8.62 15.44 -5.64
C ASP A 365 8.06 16.13 -4.39
N ASP A 366 6.74 16.08 -4.16
CA ASP A 366 6.12 16.65 -2.95
C ASP A 366 6.56 15.90 -1.68
N VAL A 367 6.68 14.56 -1.75
CA VAL A 367 7.24 13.75 -0.66
C VAL A 367 8.67 14.17 -0.34
N ALA A 368 9.53 14.28 -1.35
CA ALA A 368 10.92 14.69 -1.16
C ALA A 368 11.02 16.11 -0.57
N ALA A 369 10.20 17.04 -1.06
CA ALA A 369 10.15 18.42 -0.55
C ALA A 369 9.76 18.47 0.94
N PHE A 370 8.74 17.69 1.34
CA PHE A 370 8.32 17.57 2.73
C PHE A 370 9.47 17.06 3.63
N GLN A 371 10.18 16.03 3.19
CA GLN A 371 11.27 15.41 3.95
C GLN A 371 12.50 16.31 4.04
N LEU A 372 12.87 17.00 2.96
CA LEU A 372 13.96 17.98 2.98
C LEU A 372 13.65 19.17 3.90
N ALA A 373 12.37 19.57 3.97
CA ALA A 373 11.93 20.61 4.89
C ALA A 373 11.96 20.17 6.37
N SER A 374 12.10 18.88 6.70
CA SER A 374 12.24 18.43 8.09
C SER A 374 13.63 18.66 8.71
N LEU A 375 14.55 19.23 7.92
CA LEU A 375 15.92 19.54 8.32
C LEU A 375 16.09 21.00 8.76
N ARG A 376 15.07 21.82 8.50
CA ARG A 376 14.97 23.23 8.93
C ARG A 376 14.28 23.28 10.27
#